data_AF-A0AAU6UI06-F1
#
_entry.id   AF-A0AAU6UI06-F1
#
_cell.length_a   1.000
_cell.length_b   1.000
_cell.length_c   1.000
_cell.angle_alpha   90.00
_cell.angle_beta   90.00
_cell.angle_gamma   90.00
#
_symmetry.space_group_name_H-M   'P 1'
#
loop_
_entity.id
_entity.type
_entity.pdbx_description
1 polymer ?
#
loop_
_entity_poly.entity_id
_entity_poly.type
_entity_poly.pdbx_seq_one_letter_code
_entity_poly.pdbx_strand_id
1 'polypeptide(L)'
;MAVHVGIIDQDPVRLVTPLLDNRTISRHIVFIGDDSQRSLFSRLSTVLDRRKITSEFFEIPAGAEIAKIKAAIRQLAEKLKNRKEEVKLNASCGLRHRLLSVYEVFRTHHWPIFVVEPSSDRLCWLYPEDAGDTQLQDNITIADYLTIFGARGEFSEYHLSPQLDLKLHALGQRWASHALELGPGLATLNYLATTCRKEQRLEVELSEKQQGYRELNLLLDDLVDSGIATYQQGILTFVNEDARRFANGEWLETLVHSTVKQIQHDLPTIQDCSLNVQVYRQLGEREVRNELDVATVVNNKLHIIECKTKGMRDDGDDTLYKLESLRDLLGGLQARAMLVSFRPLRHNDITRAEDLGLALIGPDELKDLKTHLTHWFKAAGGGEAV
;
A
#
# COMPACT_ATOMS: atom_id res chain seq x y z
N MET A 1 -8.26 32.68 10.51
CA MET A 1 -8.19 31.51 9.58
C MET A 1 -7.38 30.44 10.27
N ALA A 2 -7.87 29.20 10.35
CA ALA A 2 -7.15 28.11 11.00
C ALA A 2 -6.04 27.56 10.10
N VAL A 3 -4.83 27.42 10.65
CA VAL A 3 -3.63 26.98 9.92
C VAL A 3 -2.91 25.89 10.71
N HIS A 4 -2.45 24.85 10.01
CA HIS A 4 -1.48 23.92 10.58
C HIS A 4 -0.06 24.40 10.27
N VAL A 5 0.88 24.12 11.16
CA VAL A 5 2.30 24.25 10.88
C VAL A 5 2.95 22.89 11.12
N GLY A 6 3.76 22.41 10.18
CA GLY A 6 4.43 21.11 10.28
C GLY A 6 5.88 21.19 9.82
N ILE A 7 6.73 20.27 10.31
CA ILE A 7 8.15 20.22 9.94
C ILE A 7 8.39 19.02 9.02
N ILE A 8 8.88 19.26 7.81
CA ILE A 8 9.17 18.20 6.84
C ILE A 8 10.35 17.32 7.31
N ASP A 9 10.20 16.00 7.19
CA ASP A 9 11.25 15.00 7.23
C ASP A 9 11.10 14.00 6.07
N GLN A 10 11.71 12.82 6.16
CA GLN A 10 11.65 11.79 5.10
C GLN A 10 10.34 11.00 5.09
N ASP A 11 9.53 11.07 6.15
CA ASP A 11 8.24 10.37 6.27
C ASP A 11 7.15 11.35 6.76
N PRO A 12 6.70 12.26 5.87
CA PRO A 12 5.81 13.36 6.24
C PRO A 12 4.31 13.01 6.19
N VAL A 13 3.92 11.73 6.07
CA VAL A 13 2.51 11.33 5.90
C VAL A 13 1.62 11.89 7.01
N ARG A 14 2.12 11.89 8.25
CA ARG A 14 1.42 12.40 9.44
C ARG A 14 1.28 13.93 9.49
N LEU A 15 1.87 14.66 8.54
CA LEU A 15 1.56 16.07 8.31
C LEU A 15 0.34 16.26 7.41
N VAL A 16 0.02 15.26 6.58
CA VAL A 16 -1.06 15.28 5.59
C VAL A 16 -2.35 14.72 6.18
N THR A 17 -2.30 13.55 6.83
CA THR A 17 -3.52 12.84 7.29
C THR A 17 -4.42 13.67 8.21
N PRO A 18 -3.92 14.53 9.14
CA PRO A 18 -4.80 15.39 9.92
C PRO A 18 -5.58 16.40 9.09
N LEU A 19 -5.04 16.84 7.94
CA LEU A 19 -5.72 17.79 7.05
C LEU A 19 -6.73 17.10 6.13
N LEU A 20 -6.58 15.79 5.92
CA LEU A 20 -7.55 14.97 5.19
C LEU A 20 -8.71 14.53 6.07
N ASP A 21 -8.61 14.63 7.39
CA ASP A 21 -9.71 14.40 8.31
C ASP A 21 -10.83 15.43 8.13
N ASN A 22 -12.06 14.97 7.91
CA ASN A 22 -13.20 15.87 7.65
C ASN A 22 -13.59 16.71 8.87
N ARG A 23 -13.15 16.33 10.07
CA ARG A 23 -13.38 17.09 11.31
C ARG A 23 -12.38 18.23 11.48
N THR A 24 -11.29 18.24 10.71
CA THR A 24 -10.28 19.31 10.77
C THR A 24 -10.78 20.56 10.07
N ILE A 25 -10.80 21.67 10.82
CA ILE A 25 -11.24 22.99 10.33
C ILE A 25 -10.19 23.63 9.41
N SER A 26 -8.90 23.43 9.71
CA SER A 26 -7.79 24.01 8.97
C SER A 26 -7.77 23.53 7.51
N ARG A 27 -7.77 24.47 6.56
CA ARG A 27 -7.62 24.20 5.12
C ARG A 27 -6.36 24.85 4.53
N HIS A 28 -5.40 25.15 5.39
CA HIS A 28 -4.09 25.69 5.05
C HIS A 28 -3.00 25.08 5.95
N ILE A 29 -1.81 24.85 5.40
CA ILE A 29 -0.63 24.42 6.17
C ILE A 29 0.65 25.15 5.74
N VAL A 30 1.45 25.53 6.73
CA VAL A 30 2.83 25.99 6.54
C VAL A 30 3.78 24.83 6.80
N PHE A 31 4.54 24.43 5.79
CA PHE A 31 5.61 23.46 5.93
C PHE A 31 6.94 24.15 6.19
N ILE A 32 7.58 23.78 7.29
CA ILE A 32 8.94 24.20 7.64
C ILE A 32 9.92 23.16 7.11
N GLY A 33 10.94 23.61 6.39
CA GLY A 33 12.03 22.77 5.91
C GLY A 33 13.21 23.59 5.41
N ASP A 34 14.26 22.92 4.96
CA ASP A 34 15.38 23.57 4.27
C ASP A 34 15.27 23.45 2.74
N ASP A 35 16.12 24.16 2.00
CA ASP A 35 16.09 24.19 0.52
C ASP A 35 16.09 22.80 -0.13
N SER A 36 16.80 21.82 0.44
CA SER A 36 16.87 20.46 -0.11
C SER A 36 15.53 19.73 -0.07
N GLN A 37 14.60 20.18 0.79
CA GLN A 37 13.29 19.57 0.99
C GLN A 37 12.19 20.19 0.11
N ARG A 38 12.51 21.15 -0.76
CA ARG A 38 11.53 21.78 -1.68
C ARG A 38 10.83 20.80 -2.61
N SER A 39 11.56 19.78 -3.09
CA SER A 39 10.98 18.74 -3.95
C SER A 39 9.93 17.90 -3.22
N LEU A 40 10.15 17.62 -1.93
CA LEU A 40 9.20 16.91 -1.09
C LEU A 40 8.00 17.79 -0.73
N PHE A 41 8.22 19.08 -0.43
CA PHE A 41 7.13 20.05 -0.29
C PHE A 41 6.21 20.06 -1.51
N SER A 42 6.76 20.11 -2.73
CA SER A 42 5.96 20.10 -3.96
C SER A 42 5.03 18.87 -4.09
N ARG A 43 5.51 17.69 -3.64
CA ARG A 43 4.71 16.45 -3.60
C ARG A 43 3.59 16.54 -2.57
N LEU A 44 3.88 17.05 -1.37
CA LEU A 44 2.89 17.28 -0.32
C LEU A 44 1.81 18.26 -0.78
N SER A 45 2.21 19.38 -1.40
CA SER A 45 1.29 20.35 -2.00
C SER A 45 0.41 19.70 -3.05
N THR A 46 0.98 18.91 -3.96
CA THR A 46 0.20 18.19 -5.00
C THR A 46 -0.91 17.32 -4.41
N VAL A 47 -0.64 16.61 -3.31
CA VAL A 47 -1.64 15.77 -2.62
C VAL A 47 -2.73 16.60 -1.94
N LEU A 48 -2.35 17.71 -1.29
CA LEU A 48 -3.27 18.61 -0.59
C LEU A 48 -4.15 19.44 -1.55
N ASP A 49 -3.58 19.89 -2.66
CA ASP A 49 -4.25 20.70 -3.68
C ASP A 49 -5.41 19.94 -4.34
N ARG A 50 -5.30 18.61 -4.49
CA ARG A 50 -6.42 17.73 -4.93
C ARG A 50 -7.66 17.89 -4.04
N ARG A 51 -7.49 18.26 -2.77
CA ARG A 51 -8.57 18.51 -1.79
C ARG A 51 -8.80 19.99 -1.52
N LYS A 52 -8.24 20.88 -2.34
CA LYS A 52 -8.33 22.35 -2.17
C LYS A 52 -7.80 22.81 -0.80
N ILE A 53 -6.82 22.10 -0.26
CA ILE A 53 -6.09 22.49 0.95
C ILE A 53 -4.82 23.18 0.48
N THR A 54 -4.65 24.45 0.80
CA THR A 54 -3.51 25.24 0.34
C THR A 54 -2.30 24.99 1.21
N SER A 55 -1.10 25.21 0.67
CA SER A 55 0.15 25.05 1.43
C SER A 55 1.18 26.12 1.10
N GLU A 56 1.99 26.52 2.09
CA GLU A 56 3.16 27.40 1.91
C GLU A 56 4.43 26.74 2.48
N PHE A 57 5.58 27.06 1.88
CA PHE A 57 6.88 26.59 2.35
C PHE A 57 7.64 27.71 3.05
N PHE A 58 7.98 27.50 4.32
CA PHE A 58 8.82 28.39 5.10
C PHE A 58 10.22 27.80 5.25
N GLU A 59 11.17 28.39 4.54
CA GLU A 59 12.56 27.91 4.57
C GLU A 59 13.27 28.32 5.86
N ILE A 60 13.94 27.35 6.49
CA ILE A 60 14.88 27.54 7.59
C ILE A 60 16.31 27.19 7.16
N PRO A 61 17.34 27.71 7.85
CA PRO A 61 18.71 27.32 7.57
C PRO A 61 18.90 25.80 7.73
N ALA A 62 19.61 25.17 6.79
CA ALA A 62 19.84 23.72 6.80
C ALA A 62 20.71 23.23 7.97
N GLY A 63 21.62 24.08 8.45
CA GLY A 63 22.59 23.76 9.51
C GLY A 63 21.95 23.53 10.89
N ALA A 64 22.69 22.87 11.77
CA ALA A 64 22.23 22.52 13.13
C ALA A 64 22.25 23.69 14.13
N GLU A 65 22.43 24.93 13.67
CA GLU A 65 22.52 26.12 14.52
C GLU A 65 21.15 26.51 15.09
N ILE A 66 20.80 25.91 16.23
CA ILE A 66 19.51 26.08 16.93
C ILE A 66 19.11 27.55 17.09
N ALA A 67 20.06 28.44 17.42
CA ALA A 67 19.78 29.87 17.57
C ALA A 67 19.27 30.53 16.29
N LYS A 68 19.84 30.19 15.13
CA LYS A 68 19.42 30.69 13.81
C LYS A 68 18.06 30.11 13.41
N ILE A 69 17.83 28.83 13.67
CA ILE A 69 16.53 28.18 13.45
C ILE A 69 15.47 28.91 14.29
N LYS A 70 15.66 29.05 15.60
CA LYS A 70 14.72 29.76 16.48
C LYS A 70 14.48 31.21 16.02
N ALA A 71 15.51 31.92 15.55
CA ALA A 71 15.35 33.27 15.01
C ALA A 71 14.44 33.29 13.77
N ALA A 72 14.63 32.38 12.82
CA ALA A 72 13.76 32.23 11.65
C ALA A 72 12.33 31.85 12.05
N ILE A 73 12.17 30.92 12.99
CA ILE A 73 10.84 30.50 13.47
C ILE A 73 10.11 31.63 14.21
N ARG A 74 10.79 32.48 14.98
CA ARG A 74 10.18 33.68 15.57
C ARG A 74 9.65 34.63 14.50
N GLN A 75 10.37 34.80 13.38
CA GLN A 75 9.86 35.59 12.26
C GLN A 75 8.61 34.98 11.64
N LEU A 76 8.55 33.65 11.49
CA LEU A 76 7.34 32.96 11.04
C LEU A 76 6.19 33.19 12.03
N ALA A 77 6.41 32.98 13.33
CA ALA A 77 5.40 33.14 14.36
C ALA A 77 4.82 34.57 14.37
N GLU A 78 5.66 35.59 14.27
CA GLU A 78 5.19 36.99 14.15
C GLU A 78 4.38 37.23 12.87
N LYS A 79 4.76 36.63 11.73
CA LYS A 79 3.96 36.71 10.49
C LYS A 79 2.57 36.09 10.69
N LEU A 80 2.49 34.88 11.25
CA LEU A 80 1.22 34.18 11.50
C LEU A 80 0.33 34.96 12.49
N LYS A 81 0.93 35.50 13.55
CA LYS A 81 0.24 36.37 14.52
C LYS A 81 -0.30 37.64 13.87
N ASN A 82 0.47 38.29 13.01
CA ASN A 82 0.06 39.49 12.28
C ASN A 82 -1.08 39.21 11.29
N ARG A 83 -1.12 38.00 10.70
CA ARG A 83 -2.24 37.52 9.87
C ARG A 83 -3.48 37.12 10.69
N LYS A 84 -3.41 37.15 12.02
CA LYS A 84 -4.46 36.70 12.96
C LYS A 84 -4.93 35.27 12.66
N GLU A 85 -3.97 34.40 12.38
CA GLU A 85 -4.24 32.98 12.14
C GLU A 85 -4.41 32.20 13.45
N GLU A 86 -5.32 31.23 13.44
CA GLU A 86 -5.50 30.27 14.52
C GLU A 86 -4.56 29.11 14.26
N VAL A 87 -3.36 29.21 14.82
CA VAL A 87 -2.25 28.31 14.55
C VAL A 87 -2.37 27.03 15.38
N LYS A 88 -2.15 25.87 14.74
CA LYS A 88 -1.92 24.59 15.41
C LYS A 88 -0.61 23.99 14.93
N LEU A 89 0.28 23.64 15.84
CA LEU A 89 1.54 22.95 15.51
C LEU A 89 1.29 21.44 15.42
N ASN A 90 1.51 20.87 14.25
CA ASN A 90 1.66 19.45 14.05
C ASN A 90 3.13 19.07 14.29
N ALA A 91 3.40 18.50 15.46
CA ALA A 91 4.72 18.08 15.93
C ALA A 91 5.08 16.62 15.55
N SER A 92 4.36 16.00 14.62
CA SER A 92 4.50 14.57 14.29
C SER A 92 5.80 14.20 13.57
N CYS A 93 6.38 15.17 12.86
CA CYS A 93 7.51 14.98 11.95
C CYS A 93 8.60 16.04 12.21
N GLY A 94 9.76 15.82 11.59
CA GLY A 94 10.90 16.73 11.62
C GLY A 94 12.05 16.22 12.48
N LEU A 95 13.28 16.55 12.08
CA LEU A 95 14.45 16.27 12.91
C LEU A 95 14.30 16.91 14.28
N ARG A 96 14.64 16.17 15.34
CA ARG A 96 14.38 16.57 16.74
C ARG A 96 14.88 17.97 17.10
N HIS A 97 16.06 18.38 16.60
CA HIS A 97 16.59 19.73 16.87
C HIS A 97 15.75 20.84 16.20
N ARG A 98 15.18 20.60 15.01
CA ARG A 98 14.23 21.51 14.34
C ARG A 98 12.90 21.51 15.09
N LEU A 99 12.36 20.31 15.36
CA LEU A 99 11.10 20.12 16.08
C LEU A 99 11.08 20.84 17.43
N LEU A 100 12.09 20.63 18.28
CA LEU A 100 12.17 21.25 19.60
C LEU A 100 12.38 22.77 19.52
N SER A 101 13.04 23.26 18.47
CA SER A 101 13.17 24.71 18.21
C SER A 101 11.83 25.34 17.84
N VAL A 102 11.05 24.65 17.00
CA VAL A 102 9.69 25.09 16.63
C VAL A 102 8.76 25.02 17.83
N TYR A 103 8.78 23.90 18.56
CA TYR A 103 7.99 23.69 19.77
C TYR A 103 8.21 24.79 20.80
N GLU A 104 9.47 25.12 21.13
CA GLU A 104 9.78 26.15 22.13
C GLU A 104 9.16 27.49 21.73
N VAL A 105 9.32 27.91 20.47
CA VAL A 105 8.75 29.18 20.00
C VAL A 105 7.22 29.13 20.00
N PHE A 106 6.60 28.11 19.42
CA PHE A 106 5.14 28.03 19.31
C PHE A 106 4.45 27.95 20.68
N ARG A 107 5.10 27.30 21.66
CA ARG A 107 4.57 27.17 23.01
C ARG A 107 4.50 28.50 23.76
N THR A 108 5.36 29.48 23.48
CA THR A 108 5.28 30.82 24.09
C THR A 108 4.09 31.64 23.58
N HIS A 109 3.59 31.31 22.38
CA HIS A 109 2.38 31.92 21.82
C HIS A 109 1.09 31.24 22.30
N HIS A 110 1.18 30.20 23.14
CA HIS A 110 0.04 29.42 23.62
C HIS A 110 -0.80 28.84 22.48
N TRP A 111 -0.17 28.50 21.35
CA TRP A 111 -0.85 27.82 20.26
C TRP A 111 -0.96 26.32 20.54
N PRO A 112 -2.09 25.67 20.18
CA PRO A 112 -2.24 24.23 20.34
C PRO A 112 -1.16 23.44 19.60
N ILE A 113 -0.71 22.35 20.22
CA ILE A 113 0.35 21.47 19.70
C ILE A 113 -0.14 20.03 19.81
N PHE A 114 -0.03 19.27 18.74
CA PHE A 114 -0.39 17.86 18.72
C PHE A 114 0.64 17.01 17.98
N VAL A 115 0.64 15.71 18.26
CA VAL A 115 1.41 14.68 17.56
C VAL A 115 0.45 13.60 17.11
N VAL A 116 0.66 13.06 15.92
CA VAL A 116 0.03 11.81 15.48
C VAL A 116 0.97 10.67 15.86
N GLU A 117 0.56 9.85 16.81
CA GLU A 117 1.33 8.68 17.23
C GLU A 117 1.25 7.63 16.10
N PRO A 118 2.40 7.24 15.50
CA PRO A 118 2.40 6.46 14.25
C PRO A 118 1.82 5.05 14.36
N SER A 119 1.84 4.44 15.55
CA SER A 119 1.40 3.05 15.75
C SER A 119 -0.13 2.96 15.85
N SER A 120 -0.75 3.87 16.57
CA SER A 120 -2.20 3.92 16.79
C SER A 120 -2.92 4.79 15.75
N ASP A 121 -2.22 5.74 15.14
CA ASP A 121 -2.77 6.81 14.29
C ASP A 121 -3.71 7.77 15.03
N ARG A 122 -3.48 7.89 16.35
CA ARG A 122 -4.19 8.87 17.19
C ARG A 122 -3.49 10.21 17.15
N LEU A 123 -4.27 11.27 16.94
CA LEU A 123 -3.88 12.63 17.21
C LEU A 123 -3.94 12.86 18.72
N CYS A 124 -2.77 13.11 19.31
CA CYS A 124 -2.56 13.34 20.73
C CYS A 124 -2.20 14.80 20.98
N TRP A 125 -2.93 15.45 21.88
CA TRP A 125 -2.66 16.85 22.22
C TRP A 125 -1.55 16.96 23.25
N LEU A 126 -0.44 17.59 22.86
CA LEU A 126 0.62 17.98 23.80
C LEU A 126 0.28 19.28 24.52
N TYR A 127 -0.51 20.15 23.87
CA TYR A 127 -0.98 21.38 24.47
C TYR A 127 -2.28 21.86 23.78
N PRO A 128 -3.33 22.21 24.54
CA PRO A 128 -3.50 21.90 25.96
C PRO A 128 -3.79 20.39 26.16
N GLU A 129 -3.35 19.81 27.28
CA GLU A 129 -3.40 18.35 27.53
C GLU A 129 -4.83 17.80 27.68
N ASP A 130 -5.80 18.66 28.02
CA ASP A 130 -7.20 18.33 28.25
C ASP A 130 -8.06 18.36 26.98
N ALA A 131 -7.47 18.64 25.81
CA ALA A 131 -8.20 18.74 24.54
C ALA A 131 -8.75 17.38 24.02
N GLY A 132 -8.31 16.26 24.60
CA GLY A 132 -8.80 14.92 24.30
C GLY A 132 -8.28 14.35 22.99
N ASP A 133 -7.66 13.17 23.05
CA ASP A 133 -7.07 12.52 21.89
C ASP A 133 -8.12 11.94 20.95
N THR A 134 -7.86 11.98 19.65
CA THR A 134 -8.80 11.50 18.63
C THR A 134 -8.12 10.57 17.65
N GLN A 135 -8.74 9.43 17.35
CA GLN A 135 -8.37 8.59 16.20
C GLN A 135 -8.58 9.38 14.91
N LEU A 136 -7.59 9.46 14.03
CA LEU A 136 -7.73 10.12 12.72
C LEU A 136 -8.67 9.34 11.79
N GLN A 137 -9.28 10.04 10.84
CA GLN A 137 -10.02 9.40 9.75
C GLN A 137 -9.08 8.84 8.68
N ASP A 138 -9.52 7.74 8.07
CA ASP A 138 -8.79 6.98 7.07
C ASP A 138 -9.09 7.48 5.65
N ASN A 139 -8.46 8.59 5.24
CA ASN A 139 -8.82 9.31 3.99
C ASN A 139 -7.68 9.41 2.94
N ILE A 140 -6.44 9.07 3.30
CA ILE A 140 -5.32 9.06 2.34
C ILE A 140 -5.42 7.83 1.41
N THR A 141 -5.11 8.00 0.13
CA THR A 141 -5.18 6.92 -0.88
C THR A 141 -3.80 6.33 -1.22
N ILE A 142 -3.78 5.20 -1.91
CA ILE A 142 -2.55 4.60 -2.46
C ILE A 142 -1.85 5.60 -3.39
N ALA A 143 -2.62 6.30 -4.24
CA ALA A 143 -2.09 7.28 -5.18
C ALA A 143 -1.41 8.47 -4.48
N ASP A 144 -1.94 8.91 -3.34
CA ASP A 144 -1.30 9.96 -2.55
C ASP A 144 -0.02 9.48 -1.88
N TYR A 145 -0.05 8.27 -1.32
CA TYR A 145 1.12 7.63 -0.73
C TYR A 145 2.28 7.60 -1.73
N LEU A 146 2.03 7.03 -2.91
CA LEU A 146 3.03 7.00 -3.98
C LEU A 146 3.52 8.41 -4.33
N THR A 147 2.61 9.39 -4.44
CA THR A 147 2.98 10.78 -4.74
C THR A 147 3.92 11.38 -3.68
N ILE A 148 3.61 11.21 -2.38
CA ILE A 148 4.43 11.72 -1.26
C ILE A 148 5.86 11.13 -1.35
N PHE A 149 5.96 9.83 -1.58
CA PHE A 149 7.24 9.13 -1.67
C PHE A 149 7.94 9.25 -3.04
N GLY A 150 7.43 10.12 -3.93
CA GLY A 150 8.08 10.44 -5.20
C GLY A 150 7.92 9.38 -6.28
N ALA A 151 6.84 8.61 -6.21
CA ALA A 151 6.42 7.65 -7.21
C ALA A 151 5.08 8.07 -7.84
N ARG A 152 4.77 7.50 -9.00
CA ARG A 152 3.48 7.63 -9.67
C ARG A 152 2.87 6.25 -9.84
N GLY A 153 1.60 6.10 -9.49
CA GLY A 153 0.83 4.88 -9.77
C GLY A 153 0.01 5.03 -11.05
N GLU A 154 -0.08 3.97 -11.83
CA GLU A 154 -1.16 3.74 -12.80
C GLU A 154 -2.04 2.62 -12.28
N PHE A 155 -3.34 2.89 -12.23
CA PHE A 155 -4.34 2.02 -11.64
C PHE A 155 -5.21 1.50 -12.78
N SER A 156 -5.27 0.18 -12.94
CA SER A 156 -6.17 -0.42 -13.91
C SER A 156 -7.59 -0.49 -13.35
N GLU A 157 -8.57 -0.01 -14.11
CA GLU A 157 -9.97 -0.26 -13.81
C GLU A 157 -10.32 -1.69 -14.23
N TYR A 158 -10.31 -2.62 -13.28
CA TYR A 158 -10.80 -3.98 -13.50
C TYR A 158 -12.33 -3.98 -13.56
N HIS A 159 -12.88 -3.87 -14.77
CA HIS A 159 -14.33 -3.98 -15.03
C HIS A 159 -14.75 -5.44 -15.19
N LEU A 160 -14.69 -6.21 -14.12
CA LEU A 160 -15.33 -7.54 -14.07
C LEU A 160 -16.82 -7.36 -13.78
N SER A 161 -17.67 -8.12 -14.47
CA SER A 161 -19.08 -8.19 -14.06
C SER A 161 -19.14 -8.81 -12.65
N PRO A 162 -20.06 -8.38 -11.77
CA PRO A 162 -20.17 -8.94 -10.42
C PRO A 162 -20.35 -10.46 -10.40
N GLN A 163 -20.99 -11.03 -11.43
CA GLN A 163 -21.16 -12.47 -11.56
C GLN A 163 -19.85 -13.20 -11.89
N LEU A 164 -19.02 -12.62 -12.78
CA LEU A 164 -17.73 -13.20 -13.12
C LEU A 164 -16.76 -13.07 -11.94
N ASP A 165 -16.76 -11.94 -11.24
CA ASP A 165 -15.94 -11.71 -10.05
C ASP A 165 -16.22 -12.77 -8.96
N LEU A 166 -17.49 -13.04 -8.66
CA LEU A 166 -17.89 -14.10 -7.73
C LEU A 166 -17.42 -15.50 -8.17
N LYS A 167 -17.51 -15.80 -9.48
CA LYS A 167 -17.05 -17.08 -10.04
C LYS A 167 -15.53 -17.23 -9.93
N LEU A 168 -14.77 -16.21 -10.31
CA LEU A 168 -13.31 -16.19 -10.23
C LEU A 168 -12.81 -16.28 -8.79
N HIS A 169 -13.48 -15.59 -7.87
CA HIS A 169 -13.21 -15.70 -6.45
C HIS A 169 -13.47 -17.12 -5.93
N ALA A 170 -14.63 -17.72 -6.23
CA ALA A 170 -14.93 -19.10 -5.82
C ALA A 170 -13.94 -20.12 -6.41
N LEU A 171 -13.54 -19.91 -7.66
CA LEU A 171 -12.53 -20.70 -8.34
C LEU A 171 -11.17 -20.57 -7.65
N GLY A 172 -10.71 -19.34 -7.40
CA GLY A 172 -9.48 -19.08 -6.67
C GLY A 172 -9.49 -19.71 -5.27
N GLN A 173 -10.60 -19.63 -4.54
CA GLN A 173 -10.75 -20.28 -3.23
C GLN A 173 -10.63 -21.81 -3.30
N ARG A 174 -11.22 -22.44 -4.33
CA ARG A 174 -11.07 -23.89 -4.57
C ARG A 174 -9.61 -24.25 -4.79
N TRP A 175 -8.90 -23.47 -5.62
CA TRP A 175 -7.49 -23.71 -5.91
C TRP A 175 -6.58 -23.47 -4.69
N ALA A 176 -6.85 -22.41 -3.93
CA ALA A 176 -6.13 -22.08 -2.70
C ALA A 176 -6.33 -23.15 -1.61
N SER A 177 -7.56 -23.65 -1.43
CA SER A 177 -7.86 -24.68 -0.42
C SER A 177 -7.24 -26.05 -0.73
N HIS A 178 -6.88 -26.31 -1.99
CA HIS A 178 -6.26 -27.57 -2.44
C HIS A 178 -4.85 -27.33 -3.01
N ALA A 179 -4.14 -26.31 -2.52
CA ALA A 179 -2.88 -25.83 -3.11
C ALA A 179 -1.80 -26.92 -3.26
N LEU A 180 -1.66 -27.79 -2.27
CA LEU A 180 -0.69 -28.88 -2.31
C LEU A 180 -1.03 -29.95 -3.36
N GLU A 181 -2.32 -30.26 -3.55
CA GLU A 181 -2.78 -31.22 -4.55
C GLU A 181 -2.66 -30.66 -5.97
N LEU A 182 -3.15 -29.44 -6.19
CA LEU A 182 -3.25 -28.84 -7.52
C LEU A 182 -1.91 -28.28 -8.04
N GLY A 183 -0.85 -28.33 -7.23
CA GLY A 183 0.47 -27.85 -7.56
C GLY A 183 0.99 -28.26 -8.94
N PRO A 184 1.10 -29.56 -9.26
CA PRO A 184 1.57 -30.01 -10.58
C PRO A 184 0.66 -29.57 -11.74
N GLY A 185 -0.66 -29.60 -11.53
CA GLY A 185 -1.66 -29.17 -12.52
C GLY A 185 -1.50 -27.69 -12.87
N LEU A 186 -1.43 -26.82 -11.87
CA LEU A 186 -1.29 -25.37 -12.05
C LEU A 186 0.05 -24.98 -12.69
N ALA A 187 1.12 -25.75 -12.46
CA ALA A 187 2.38 -25.57 -13.19
C ALA A 187 2.21 -25.84 -14.69
N THR A 188 1.46 -26.88 -15.04
CA THR A 188 1.19 -27.22 -16.44
C THR A 188 0.24 -26.21 -17.08
N LEU A 189 -0.80 -25.77 -16.36
CA LEU A 189 -1.70 -24.72 -16.82
C LEU A 189 -0.95 -23.39 -17.04
N ASN A 190 -0.05 -23.00 -16.12
CA ASN A 190 0.81 -21.84 -16.29
C ASN A 190 1.67 -21.94 -17.57
N TYR A 191 2.24 -23.13 -17.84
CA TYR A 191 2.99 -23.36 -19.07
C TYR A 191 2.12 -23.18 -20.31
N LEU A 192 0.92 -23.78 -20.34
CA LEU A 192 -0.03 -23.65 -21.46
C LEU A 192 -0.43 -22.19 -21.70
N ALA A 193 -0.80 -21.47 -20.64
CA ALA A 193 -1.16 -20.05 -20.72
C ALA A 193 0.02 -19.14 -21.11
N THR A 194 1.25 -19.50 -20.72
CA THR A 194 2.48 -18.83 -21.18
C THR A 194 2.75 -19.09 -22.66
N THR A 195 2.48 -20.30 -23.16
CA THR A 195 2.60 -20.64 -24.59
C THR A 195 1.65 -19.79 -25.42
N CYS A 196 0.37 -19.71 -25.03
CA CYS A 196 -0.61 -18.79 -25.63
C CYS A 196 -0.08 -17.34 -25.69
N ARG A 197 0.46 -16.82 -24.58
CA ARG A 197 1.03 -15.46 -24.50
C ARG A 197 2.19 -15.25 -25.47
N LYS A 198 3.13 -16.20 -25.54
CA LYS A 198 4.31 -16.11 -26.43
C LYS A 198 3.90 -16.15 -27.91
N GLU A 199 2.86 -16.91 -28.21
CA GLU A 199 2.31 -17.07 -29.56
C GLU A 199 1.24 -16.03 -29.90
N GLN A 200 0.92 -15.11 -28.97
CA GLN A 200 -0.11 -14.07 -29.15
C GLN A 200 -1.47 -14.63 -29.59
N ARG A 201 -1.86 -15.77 -29.02
CA ARG A 201 -3.13 -16.46 -29.27
C ARG A 201 -3.81 -16.83 -27.96
N LEU A 202 -5.10 -17.18 -28.05
CA LEU A 202 -5.90 -17.60 -26.89
C LEU A 202 -6.14 -19.11 -26.83
N GLU A 203 -5.60 -19.88 -27.77
CA GLU A 203 -5.75 -21.33 -27.81
C GLU A 203 -4.40 -22.06 -27.77
N VAL A 204 -4.40 -23.28 -27.25
CA VAL A 204 -3.23 -24.15 -27.21
C VAL A 204 -3.66 -25.61 -27.25
N GLU A 205 -2.98 -26.39 -28.08
CA GLU A 205 -3.17 -27.83 -28.16
C GLU A 205 -2.33 -28.52 -27.07
N LEU A 206 -2.95 -29.40 -26.30
CA LEU A 206 -2.30 -30.22 -25.28
C LEU A 206 -1.77 -31.50 -25.92
N SER A 207 -0.52 -31.86 -25.63
CA SER A 207 0.03 -33.16 -26.00
C SER A 207 -0.75 -34.32 -25.37
N GLU A 208 -0.74 -35.51 -26.00
CA GLU A 208 -1.39 -36.72 -25.46
C GLU A 208 -1.03 -36.98 -23.98
N LYS A 209 0.24 -36.73 -23.62
CA LYS A 209 0.70 -36.86 -22.24
C LYS A 209 0.02 -35.86 -21.31
N GLN A 210 -0.11 -34.59 -21.71
CA GLN A 210 -0.77 -33.55 -20.92
C GLN A 210 -2.27 -33.82 -20.75
N GLN A 211 -2.93 -34.34 -21.79
CA GLN A 211 -4.34 -34.75 -21.72
C GLN A 211 -4.59 -35.85 -20.66
N GLY A 212 -3.57 -36.66 -20.37
CA GLY A 212 -3.63 -37.69 -19.32
C GLY A 212 -3.37 -37.19 -17.89
N TYR A 213 -3.05 -35.90 -17.68
CA TYR A 213 -2.73 -35.39 -16.35
C TYR A 213 -4.00 -35.14 -15.52
N ARG A 214 -4.16 -35.90 -14.43
CA ARG A 214 -5.34 -35.84 -13.55
C ARG A 214 -5.59 -34.45 -12.99
N GLU A 215 -4.58 -33.85 -12.36
CA GLU A 215 -4.71 -32.53 -11.71
C GLU A 215 -4.93 -31.42 -12.74
N LEU A 216 -4.38 -31.55 -13.95
CA LEU A 216 -4.63 -30.59 -15.02
C LEU A 216 -6.09 -30.66 -15.47
N ASN A 217 -6.65 -31.85 -15.69
CA ASN A 217 -8.03 -32.00 -16.13
C ASN A 217 -9.03 -31.39 -15.14
N LEU A 218 -8.82 -31.54 -13.84
CA LEU A 218 -9.63 -30.85 -12.82
C LEU A 218 -9.63 -29.33 -13.01
N LEU A 219 -8.46 -28.75 -13.30
CA LEU A 219 -8.34 -27.31 -13.55
C LEU A 219 -8.99 -26.91 -14.87
N LEU A 220 -8.91 -27.74 -15.91
CA LEU A 220 -9.57 -27.47 -17.20
C LEU A 220 -11.10 -27.47 -17.04
N ASP A 221 -11.64 -28.46 -16.33
CA ASP A 221 -13.08 -28.54 -16.02
C ASP A 221 -13.53 -27.29 -15.25
N ASP A 222 -12.76 -26.87 -14.25
CA ASP A 222 -13.01 -25.65 -13.49
C ASP A 222 -13.07 -24.38 -14.38
N LEU A 223 -12.15 -24.24 -15.34
CA LEU A 223 -12.12 -23.11 -16.28
C LEU A 223 -13.33 -23.13 -17.23
N VAL A 224 -13.76 -24.32 -17.64
CA VAL A 224 -14.94 -24.51 -18.50
C VAL A 224 -16.22 -24.18 -17.74
N ASP A 225 -16.38 -24.70 -16.53
CA ASP A 225 -17.56 -24.47 -15.67
C ASP A 225 -17.71 -23.00 -15.28
N SER A 226 -16.60 -22.30 -15.08
CA SER A 226 -16.61 -20.86 -14.81
C SER A 226 -16.90 -20.02 -16.07
N GLY A 227 -16.79 -20.61 -17.26
CA GLY A 227 -17.08 -19.97 -18.55
C GLY A 227 -15.95 -19.07 -19.05
N ILE A 228 -14.72 -19.27 -18.56
CA ILE A 228 -13.54 -18.48 -18.96
C ILE A 228 -12.64 -19.22 -19.96
N ALA A 229 -12.92 -20.50 -20.21
CA ALA A 229 -12.29 -21.25 -21.28
C ALA A 229 -13.25 -22.29 -21.87
N THR A 230 -12.89 -22.82 -23.03
CA THR A 230 -13.44 -24.06 -23.58
C THR A 230 -12.33 -25.09 -23.73
N TYR A 231 -12.65 -26.36 -23.51
CA TYR A 231 -11.71 -27.45 -23.74
C TYR A 231 -12.37 -28.54 -24.59
N GLN A 232 -11.89 -28.74 -25.82
CA GLN A 232 -12.47 -29.68 -26.78
C GLN A 232 -11.37 -30.34 -27.61
N GLN A 233 -11.43 -31.66 -27.76
CA GLN A 233 -10.50 -32.44 -28.61
C GLN A 233 -9.02 -32.15 -28.33
N GLY A 234 -8.64 -31.95 -27.06
CA GLY A 234 -7.26 -31.64 -26.68
C GLY A 234 -6.86 -30.17 -26.82
N ILE A 235 -7.75 -29.29 -27.27
CA ILE A 235 -7.50 -27.86 -27.46
C ILE A 235 -8.15 -27.06 -26.33
N LEU A 236 -7.34 -26.31 -25.59
CA LEU A 236 -7.79 -25.34 -24.59
C LEU A 236 -7.86 -23.95 -25.25
N THR A 237 -9.00 -23.27 -25.16
CA THR A 237 -9.22 -21.92 -25.69
C THR A 237 -9.74 -21.00 -24.60
N PHE A 238 -8.99 -19.95 -24.24
CA PHE A 238 -9.41 -18.90 -23.32
C PHE A 238 -10.37 -17.92 -24.01
N VAL A 239 -11.37 -17.41 -23.28
CA VAL A 239 -12.35 -16.48 -23.87
C VAL A 239 -11.76 -15.09 -24.17
N ASN A 240 -10.71 -14.69 -23.45
CA ASN A 240 -10.00 -13.43 -23.62
C ASN A 240 -8.62 -13.46 -22.92
N GLU A 241 -7.87 -12.36 -23.01
CA GLU A 241 -6.56 -12.22 -22.36
C GLU A 241 -6.64 -12.26 -20.82
N ASP A 242 -7.73 -11.80 -20.21
CA ASP A 242 -7.89 -11.81 -18.75
C ASP A 242 -8.02 -13.24 -18.23
N ALA A 243 -8.81 -14.07 -18.91
CA ALA A 243 -8.92 -15.49 -18.61
C ALA A 243 -7.57 -16.23 -18.79
N ARG A 244 -6.84 -15.90 -19.84
CA ARG A 244 -5.48 -16.44 -20.06
C ARG A 244 -4.53 -16.00 -18.95
N ARG A 245 -4.55 -14.72 -18.57
CA ARG A 245 -3.74 -14.14 -17.48
C ARG A 245 -4.03 -14.79 -16.13
N PHE A 246 -5.31 -14.95 -15.80
CA PHE A 246 -5.78 -15.66 -14.62
C PHE A 246 -5.17 -17.08 -14.55
N ALA A 247 -5.32 -17.86 -15.62
CA ALA A 247 -4.73 -19.20 -15.72
C ALA A 247 -3.18 -19.21 -15.72
N ASN A 248 -2.57 -18.08 -16.11
CA ASN A 248 -1.13 -17.87 -16.10
C ASN A 248 -0.58 -17.45 -14.73
N GLY A 249 -1.41 -17.43 -13.67
CA GLY A 249 -0.96 -17.20 -12.30
C GLY A 249 -1.59 -16.00 -11.60
N GLU A 250 -2.24 -15.10 -12.34
CA GLU A 250 -2.92 -13.91 -11.78
C GLU A 250 -4.19 -14.28 -10.98
N TRP A 251 -4.55 -15.56 -10.93
CA TRP A 251 -5.64 -16.05 -10.09
C TRP A 251 -5.41 -15.81 -8.59
N LEU A 252 -4.16 -15.86 -8.12
CA LEU A 252 -3.84 -15.73 -6.69
C LEU A 252 -3.98 -14.29 -6.22
N GLU A 253 -3.41 -13.32 -6.95
CA GLU A 253 -3.59 -11.89 -6.69
C GLU A 253 -5.06 -11.47 -6.85
N THR A 254 -5.78 -12.01 -7.84
CA THR A 254 -7.23 -11.79 -8.01
C THR A 254 -8.00 -12.28 -6.78
N LEU A 255 -7.67 -13.47 -6.27
CA LEU A 255 -8.27 -14.02 -5.06
C LEU A 255 -7.96 -13.14 -3.83
N VAL A 256 -6.70 -12.76 -3.64
CA VAL A 256 -6.28 -11.91 -2.50
C VAL A 256 -7.01 -10.58 -2.55
N HIS A 257 -6.99 -9.87 -3.66
CA HIS A 257 -7.68 -8.59 -3.84
C HIS A 257 -9.19 -8.71 -3.57
N SER A 258 -9.85 -9.74 -4.12
CA SER A 258 -11.28 -10.00 -3.88
C SER A 258 -11.56 -10.29 -2.41
N THR A 259 -10.66 -11.01 -1.74
CA THR A 259 -10.76 -11.30 -0.30
C THR A 259 -10.57 -10.02 0.53
N VAL A 260 -9.63 -9.15 0.16
CA VAL A 260 -9.47 -7.82 0.79
C VAL A 260 -10.74 -6.99 0.66
N LYS A 261 -11.35 -6.94 -0.53
CA LYS A 261 -12.63 -6.23 -0.75
C LYS A 261 -13.76 -6.75 0.14
N GLN A 262 -13.82 -8.07 0.39
CA GLN A 262 -14.77 -8.63 1.34
C GLN A 262 -14.47 -8.21 2.78
N ILE A 263 -13.21 -8.19 3.19
CA ILE A 263 -12.81 -7.76 4.54
C ILE A 263 -13.11 -6.27 4.74
N GLN A 264 -12.90 -5.44 3.71
CA GLN A 264 -13.17 -4.01 3.74
C GLN A 264 -14.63 -3.68 4.10
N HIS A 265 -15.59 -4.55 3.75
CA HIS A 265 -16.98 -4.37 4.13
C HIS A 265 -17.18 -4.38 5.66
N ASP A 266 -16.43 -5.21 6.37
CA ASP A 266 -16.51 -5.40 7.83
C ASP A 266 -15.45 -4.59 8.60
N LEU A 267 -14.40 -4.14 7.91
CA LEU A 267 -13.24 -3.45 8.49
C LEU A 267 -12.99 -2.12 7.75
N PRO A 268 -13.66 -1.03 8.17
CA PRO A 268 -13.62 0.26 7.46
C PRO A 268 -12.26 0.96 7.53
N THR A 269 -11.34 0.49 8.39
CA THR A 269 -9.96 0.99 8.40
C THR A 269 -9.22 0.67 7.10
N ILE A 270 -9.70 -0.30 6.30
CA ILE A 270 -9.23 -0.51 4.92
C ILE A 270 -9.86 0.58 4.03
N GLN A 271 -9.13 1.66 3.82
CA GLN A 271 -9.66 2.85 3.14
C GLN A 271 -9.47 2.87 1.62
N ASP A 272 -8.51 2.11 1.11
CA ASP A 272 -8.21 2.02 -0.32
C ASP A 272 -7.62 0.65 -0.65
N CYS A 273 -7.93 0.14 -1.85
CA CYS A 273 -7.50 -1.16 -2.32
C CYS A 273 -7.41 -1.18 -3.85
N SER A 274 -6.32 -1.71 -4.39
CA SER A 274 -6.10 -1.83 -5.83
C SER A 274 -5.34 -3.10 -6.18
N LEU A 275 -5.57 -3.59 -7.39
CA LEU A 275 -4.93 -4.76 -8.00
C LEU A 275 -3.96 -4.30 -9.10
N ASN A 276 -2.78 -4.93 -9.17
CA ASN A 276 -1.75 -4.77 -10.20
C ASN A 276 -1.37 -3.31 -10.47
N VAL A 277 -1.05 -2.57 -9.41
CA VAL A 277 -0.68 -1.15 -9.49
C VAL A 277 0.69 -1.02 -10.14
N GLN A 278 0.77 -0.36 -11.29
CA GLN A 278 2.04 -0.07 -11.95
C GLN A 278 2.67 1.18 -11.33
N VAL A 279 3.88 1.05 -10.79
CA VAL A 279 4.57 2.10 -10.05
C VAL A 279 5.80 2.56 -10.81
N TYR A 280 5.88 3.87 -11.02
CA TYR A 280 6.93 4.54 -11.77
C TYR A 280 7.70 5.50 -10.89
N ARG A 281 9.04 5.44 -10.92
CA ARG A 281 9.93 6.37 -10.23
C ARG A 281 10.99 6.89 -11.18
N GLN A 282 11.15 8.21 -11.20
CA GLN A 282 12.15 8.89 -12.03
C GLN A 282 13.45 9.08 -11.26
N LEU A 283 14.56 8.62 -11.83
CA LEU A 283 15.92 8.82 -11.33
C LEU A 283 16.77 9.46 -12.44
N GLY A 284 16.83 10.79 -12.44
CA GLY A 284 17.44 11.54 -13.53
C GLY A 284 16.68 11.31 -14.83
N GLU A 285 17.36 10.77 -15.84
CA GLU A 285 16.76 10.44 -17.15
C GLU A 285 16.20 9.00 -17.22
N ARG A 286 16.35 8.21 -16.15
CA ARG A 286 15.92 6.81 -16.12
C ARG A 286 14.62 6.65 -15.35
N GLU A 287 13.77 5.74 -15.82
CA GLU A 287 12.56 5.34 -15.13
C GLU A 287 12.72 3.93 -14.59
N VAL A 288 12.44 3.75 -13.29
CA VAL A 288 12.33 2.43 -12.66
C VAL A 288 10.85 2.11 -12.55
N ARG A 289 10.48 0.91 -13.02
CA ARG A 289 9.11 0.39 -13.02
C ARG A 289 9.02 -0.79 -12.07
N ASN A 290 7.97 -0.81 -11.27
CA ASN A 290 7.57 -1.93 -10.43
C ASN A 290 6.08 -2.15 -10.55
N GLU A 291 5.64 -3.31 -10.09
CA GLU A 291 4.23 -3.67 -9.98
C GLU A 291 3.97 -4.06 -8.53
N LEU A 292 2.81 -3.66 -8.01
CA LEU A 292 2.30 -4.10 -6.72
C LEU A 292 1.06 -4.96 -6.98
N ASP A 293 1.15 -6.27 -6.74
CA ASP A 293 0.07 -7.21 -7.04
C ASP A 293 -1.21 -6.81 -6.32
N VAL A 294 -1.15 -6.60 -5.00
CA VAL A 294 -2.24 -5.97 -4.25
C VAL A 294 -1.68 -4.87 -3.36
N ALA A 295 -2.22 -3.66 -3.50
CA ALA A 295 -1.89 -2.53 -2.65
C ALA A 295 -3.14 -2.07 -1.89
N THR A 296 -2.96 -1.74 -0.61
CA THR A 296 -4.02 -1.21 0.24
C THR A 296 -3.49 -0.11 1.14
N VAL A 297 -4.36 0.77 1.62
CA VAL A 297 -4.06 1.62 2.78
C VAL A 297 -4.99 1.20 3.90
N VAL A 298 -4.41 0.97 5.09
CA VAL A 298 -5.15 0.55 6.28
C VAL A 298 -4.71 1.37 7.48
N ASN A 299 -5.64 2.03 8.17
CA ASN A 299 -5.35 2.96 9.27
C ASN A 299 -4.29 4.00 8.88
N ASN A 300 -4.46 4.61 7.71
CA ASN A 300 -3.51 5.54 7.09
C ASN A 300 -2.09 4.98 6.88
N LYS A 301 -1.92 3.65 6.70
CA LYS A 301 -0.63 2.98 6.45
C LYS A 301 -0.66 2.14 5.19
N LEU A 302 0.35 2.29 4.32
CA LEU A 302 0.47 1.49 3.11
C LEU A 302 0.74 0.01 3.45
N HIS A 303 -0.03 -0.88 2.84
CA HIS A 303 0.11 -2.34 2.95
C HIS A 303 0.27 -2.92 1.54
N ILE A 304 1.40 -3.58 1.29
CA ILE A 304 1.74 -4.19 0.01
C ILE A 304 1.66 -5.71 0.15
N ILE A 305 1.01 -6.40 -0.79
CA ILE A 305 0.95 -7.86 -0.81
C ILE A 305 1.48 -8.34 -2.16
N GLU A 306 2.55 -9.14 -2.12
CA GLU A 306 3.10 -9.86 -3.27
C GLU A 306 2.51 -11.28 -3.30
N CYS A 307 2.14 -11.77 -4.48
CA CYS A 307 1.56 -13.07 -4.71
C CYS A 307 2.48 -13.95 -5.58
N LYS A 308 2.87 -15.12 -5.08
CA LYS A 308 3.76 -16.04 -5.81
C LYS A 308 3.08 -17.39 -6.05
N THR A 309 2.85 -17.70 -7.33
CA THR A 309 2.35 -19.01 -7.76
C THR A 309 3.47 -20.02 -8.10
N LYS A 310 4.70 -19.53 -8.28
CA LYS A 310 5.91 -20.32 -8.53
C LYS A 310 6.75 -20.43 -7.27
N GLY A 311 7.53 -21.51 -7.18
CA GLY A 311 8.42 -21.75 -6.04
C GLY A 311 9.69 -20.91 -6.14
N MET A 312 10.18 -20.44 -4.99
CA MET A 312 11.30 -19.51 -4.85
C MET A 312 12.68 -20.19 -4.83
N ARG A 313 12.87 -21.24 -5.65
CA ARG A 313 14.05 -22.12 -5.53
C ARG A 313 15.39 -21.38 -5.75
N ASP A 314 15.42 -20.43 -6.69
CA ASP A 314 16.66 -19.73 -7.08
C ASP A 314 16.62 -18.20 -6.78
N ASP A 315 15.46 -17.65 -6.43
CA ASP A 315 15.21 -16.18 -6.35
C ASP A 315 14.41 -15.74 -5.09
N GLY A 316 14.29 -16.61 -4.08
CA GLY A 316 13.54 -16.29 -2.86
C GLY A 316 14.10 -15.12 -2.08
N ASP A 317 15.42 -15.08 -1.94
CA ASP A 317 16.15 -14.01 -1.28
C ASP A 317 15.87 -12.65 -1.96
N ASP A 318 15.99 -12.61 -3.29
CA ASP A 318 15.74 -11.41 -4.08
C ASP A 318 14.27 -10.97 -4.01
N THR A 319 13.32 -11.91 -3.95
CA THR A 319 11.89 -11.60 -3.80
C THR A 319 11.63 -10.88 -2.47
N LEU A 320 12.16 -11.40 -1.36
CA LEU A 320 11.93 -10.81 -0.03
C LEU A 320 12.63 -9.45 0.12
N TYR A 321 13.88 -9.33 -0.30
CA TYR A 321 14.58 -8.04 -0.26
C TYR A 321 13.95 -6.99 -1.18
N LYS A 322 13.47 -7.39 -2.37
CA LYS A 322 12.73 -6.48 -3.25
C LYS A 322 11.44 -5.99 -2.59
N LEU A 323 10.68 -6.89 -1.96
CA LEU A 323 9.42 -6.55 -1.28
C LEU A 323 9.66 -5.59 -0.10
N GLU A 324 10.66 -5.86 0.73
CA GLU A 324 11.07 -4.95 1.82
C GLU A 324 11.48 -3.58 1.27
N SER A 325 12.34 -3.57 0.24
CA SER A 325 12.79 -2.34 -0.40
C SER A 325 11.61 -1.52 -0.93
N LEU A 326 10.62 -2.16 -1.56
CA LEU A 326 9.40 -1.50 -2.04
C LEU A 326 8.55 -0.94 -0.90
N ARG A 327 8.37 -1.69 0.19
CA ARG A 327 7.66 -1.23 1.40
C ARG A 327 8.26 0.09 1.91
N ASP A 328 9.56 0.11 2.13
CA ASP A 328 10.24 1.26 2.72
C ASP A 328 10.28 2.46 1.76
N LEU A 329 10.54 2.20 0.47
CA LEU A 329 10.65 3.25 -0.55
C LEU A 329 9.31 3.89 -0.92
N LEU A 330 8.19 3.16 -0.81
CA LEU A 330 6.88 3.62 -1.29
C LEU A 330 5.93 4.05 -0.16
N GLY A 331 6.17 3.62 1.08
CA GLY A 331 5.28 3.93 2.19
C GLY A 331 5.96 4.29 3.51
N GLY A 332 7.29 4.39 3.53
CA GLY A 332 8.03 4.86 4.69
C GLY A 332 8.01 3.89 5.86
N LEU A 333 8.20 4.43 7.06
CA LEU A 333 8.46 3.66 8.29
C LEU A 333 7.23 2.92 8.82
N GLN A 334 6.02 3.34 8.44
CA GLN A 334 4.77 2.71 8.89
C GLN A 334 4.20 1.71 7.87
N ALA A 335 4.80 1.60 6.68
CA ALA A 335 4.34 0.66 5.69
C ALA A 335 4.58 -0.78 6.11
N ARG A 336 3.73 -1.68 5.62
CA ARG A 336 3.78 -3.11 5.92
C ARG A 336 3.75 -3.89 4.61
N ALA A 337 4.37 -5.05 4.60
CA ALA A 337 4.34 -5.92 3.42
C ALA A 337 4.14 -7.38 3.79
N MET A 338 3.51 -8.12 2.87
CA MET A 338 3.18 -9.53 3.00
C MET A 338 3.53 -10.27 1.70
N LEU A 339 4.03 -11.49 1.83
CA LEU A 339 4.13 -12.44 0.72
C LEU A 339 3.08 -13.55 0.91
N VAL A 340 2.21 -13.70 -0.08
CA VAL A 340 1.27 -14.82 -0.21
C VAL A 340 1.85 -15.82 -1.20
N SER A 341 2.18 -17.02 -0.75
CA SER A 341 2.81 -18.04 -1.59
C SER A 341 1.95 -19.28 -1.74
N PHE A 342 1.73 -19.66 -2.99
CA PHE A 342 1.08 -20.92 -3.35
C PHE A 342 1.98 -22.14 -3.17
N ARG A 343 3.30 -21.94 -3.17
CA ARG A 343 4.26 -23.04 -3.01
C ARG A 343 4.82 -23.07 -1.60
N PRO A 344 5.24 -24.25 -1.11
CA PRO A 344 5.91 -24.33 0.18
C PRO A 344 7.13 -23.39 0.24
N LEU A 345 7.22 -22.64 1.33
CA LEU A 345 8.33 -21.76 1.64
C LEU A 345 9.46 -22.57 2.31
N ARG A 346 10.72 -22.28 1.98
CA ARG A 346 11.84 -22.92 2.65
C ARG A 346 12.02 -22.29 4.03
N HIS A 347 12.57 -23.04 4.99
CA HIS A 347 12.83 -22.52 6.33
C HIS A 347 13.66 -21.23 6.30
N ASN A 348 14.69 -21.16 5.44
CA ASN A 348 15.51 -19.96 5.28
C ASN A 348 14.71 -18.73 4.81
N ASP A 349 13.73 -18.92 3.92
CA ASP A 349 12.87 -17.82 3.44
C ASP A 349 11.93 -17.36 4.56
N ILE A 350 11.43 -18.28 5.39
CA ILE A 350 10.58 -17.98 6.54
C ILE A 350 11.36 -17.17 7.59
N THR A 351 12.54 -17.65 8.01
CA THR A 351 13.40 -16.93 8.96
C THR A 351 13.77 -15.54 8.43
N ARG A 352 14.00 -15.42 7.12
CA ARG A 352 14.32 -14.14 6.51
C ARG A 352 13.14 -13.18 6.47
N ALA A 353 11.95 -13.67 6.12
CA ALA A 353 10.76 -12.83 6.16
C ALA A 353 10.51 -12.31 7.59
N GLU A 354 10.73 -13.13 8.61
CA GLU A 354 10.67 -12.71 10.02
C GLU A 354 11.69 -11.61 10.34
N ASP A 355 12.96 -11.79 9.95
CA ASP A 355 14.04 -10.80 10.15
C ASP A 355 13.74 -9.45 9.48
N LEU A 356 13.15 -9.47 8.28
CA LEU A 356 12.76 -8.27 7.52
C LEU A 356 11.40 -7.68 7.96
N GLY A 357 10.69 -8.33 8.89
CA GLY A 357 9.34 -7.92 9.30
C GLY A 357 8.28 -8.02 8.19
N LEU A 358 8.42 -9.01 7.30
CA LEU A 358 7.47 -9.34 6.25
C LEU A 358 6.51 -10.43 6.73
N ALA A 359 5.21 -10.21 6.56
CA ALA A 359 4.22 -11.25 6.86
C ALA A 359 4.20 -12.32 5.77
N LEU A 360 3.84 -13.55 6.12
CA LEU A 360 3.75 -14.67 5.20
C LEU A 360 2.38 -15.34 5.29
N ILE A 361 1.88 -15.81 4.15
CA ILE A 361 0.80 -16.79 4.07
C ILE A 361 1.28 -17.90 3.13
N GLY A 362 1.51 -19.09 3.67
CA GLY A 362 1.93 -20.27 2.90
C GLY A 362 0.75 -21.12 2.41
N PRO A 363 1.04 -22.21 1.65
CA PRO A 363 0.00 -23.09 1.10
C PRO A 363 -0.91 -23.74 2.14
N ASP A 364 -0.39 -24.01 3.35
CA ASP A 364 -1.16 -24.62 4.44
C ASP A 364 -2.20 -23.64 5.03
N GLU A 365 -1.94 -22.34 4.92
CA GLU A 365 -2.75 -21.24 5.45
C GLU A 365 -3.69 -20.65 4.39
N LEU A 366 -3.48 -20.96 3.10
CA LEU A 366 -4.27 -20.42 1.98
C LEU A 366 -5.76 -20.77 2.07
N LYS A 367 -6.11 -21.92 2.66
CA LYS A 367 -7.51 -22.30 2.93
C LYS A 367 -8.20 -21.32 3.90
N ASP A 368 -7.43 -20.66 4.76
CA ASP A 368 -7.87 -19.71 5.79
C ASP A 368 -7.46 -18.26 5.43
N LEU A 369 -7.20 -17.97 4.14
CA LEU A 369 -6.68 -16.69 3.64
C LEU A 369 -7.39 -15.46 4.23
N LYS A 370 -8.73 -15.47 4.25
CA LYS A 370 -9.54 -14.35 4.78
C LYS A 370 -9.21 -14.08 6.26
N THR A 371 -9.04 -15.13 7.05
CA THR A 371 -8.75 -15.03 8.49
C THR A 371 -7.37 -14.41 8.70
N HIS A 372 -6.35 -14.92 8.00
CA HIS A 372 -4.97 -14.42 8.13
C HIS A 372 -4.84 -12.96 7.66
N LEU A 373 -5.45 -12.60 6.53
CA LEU A 373 -5.51 -11.22 6.05
C LEU A 373 -6.21 -10.30 7.05
N THR A 374 -7.37 -10.73 7.58
CA THR A 374 -8.12 -9.95 8.57
C THR A 374 -7.28 -9.69 9.83
N HIS A 375 -6.57 -10.71 10.33
CA HIS A 375 -5.69 -10.55 11.48
C HIS A 375 -4.56 -9.56 11.21
N TRP A 376 -3.92 -9.65 10.04
CA TRP A 376 -2.85 -8.74 9.65
C TRP A 376 -3.33 -7.28 9.54
N PHE A 377 -4.49 -7.04 8.94
CA PHE A 377 -5.08 -5.70 8.84
C PHE A 377 -5.54 -5.14 10.19
N LYS A 378 -6.11 -5.98 11.08
CA LYS A 378 -6.45 -5.54 12.45
C LYS A 378 -5.22 -5.09 13.24
N ALA A 379 -4.07 -5.74 13.02
CA ALA A 379 -2.82 -5.33 13.63
C ALA A 379 -2.29 -3.97 13.14
N ALA A 380 -2.90 -3.34 12.13
CA ALA A 380 -2.59 -1.96 11.73
C ALA A 380 -3.15 -0.91 12.70
N GLY A 381 -4.09 -1.28 13.59
CA GLY A 381 -4.76 -0.37 14.51
C GLY A 381 -5.96 0.35 13.88
N GLY A 382 -6.36 1.47 14.46
CA GLY A 382 -7.41 2.36 13.93
C GLY A 382 -8.83 2.03 14.35
N GLY A 383 -9.09 0.80 14.80
CA GLY A 383 -10.33 0.45 15.49
C GLY A 383 -10.32 0.95 16.94
N GLU A 384 -11.49 1.29 17.48
CA GLU A 384 -11.63 1.37 18.94
C GLU A 384 -11.22 0.01 19.51
N ALA A 385 -10.23 -0.01 20.41
CA ALA A 385 -9.99 -1.18 21.22
C ALA A 385 -11.30 -1.45 21.99
N VAL A 386 -11.98 -2.54 21.66
CA VAL A 386 -13.12 -3.03 22.45
C VAL A 386 -12.62 -3.45 23.82
#